data_AF-A0A6P9AQG6-F1
#
_entry.id   AF-A0A6P9AQG6-F1
#
_cell.length_a   1.000
_cell.length_b   1.000
_cell.length_c   1.000
_cell.angle_alpha   90.00
_cell.angle_beta   90.00
_cell.angle_gamma   90.00
#
_symmetry.space_group_name_H-M   'P 1'
#
loop_
_entity.id
_entity.type
_entity.pdbx_description
1 polymer ?
#
loop_
_entity_poly.entity_id
_entity_poly.type
_entity_poly.pdbx_seq_one_letter_code
_entity_poly.pdbx_strand_id
1 'polypeptide(L)'
;VFHVPLEERRYKDNSQFGEGDEAKVCVDIMQKTGAHIELSLAKDQGLSIMVTGKLDSVMKARKEIVARLQTQASATVTIPKEHHRFVIGKNGEKLQELELKTATKINIPRPEDPSSQIKITGTKEGIEKARHEILLISAEQDKRAVERLNLEKVFHPFIAGAFNKTVQEIMQETGARINIPPPSVSKDEIIITGEKEPVSQALLRIRKIYEDKVVLER
;
A
#
# COMPACT_ATOMS: atom_id res chain seq x y z
N VAL A 1 -10.01 -20.07 -18.98
CA VAL A 1 -8.72 -20.70 -19.38
C VAL A 1 -7.64 -19.66 -19.25
N PHE A 2 -6.48 -19.99 -18.68
CA PHE A 2 -5.31 -19.11 -18.67
C PHE A 2 -4.08 -19.89 -19.10
N HIS A 3 -3.11 -19.17 -19.66
CA HIS A 3 -1.97 -19.73 -20.36
C HIS A 3 -0.68 -19.33 -19.63
N VAL A 4 0.17 -20.32 -19.36
CA VAL A 4 1.50 -20.13 -18.76
C VAL A 4 2.54 -20.51 -19.83
N PRO A 5 3.30 -19.56 -20.37
CA PRO A 5 4.32 -19.85 -21.38
C PRO A 5 5.45 -20.69 -20.78
N LEU A 6 6.16 -21.45 -21.63
CA LEU A 6 7.25 -22.36 -21.21
C LEU A 6 8.30 -21.69 -20.31
N GLU A 7 8.64 -20.44 -20.61
CA GLU A 7 9.63 -19.65 -19.85
C GLU A 7 9.20 -19.40 -18.39
N GLU A 8 7.89 -19.30 -18.17
CA GLU A 8 7.28 -19.05 -16.87
C GLU A 8 6.85 -20.35 -16.17
N ARG A 9 7.16 -21.53 -16.72
CA ARG A 9 6.87 -22.80 -16.05
C ARG A 9 7.89 -23.05 -14.95
N ARG A 10 7.38 -23.33 -13.75
CA ARG A 10 8.21 -23.72 -12.60
C ARG A 10 8.90 -25.06 -12.81
N TYR A 11 8.21 -25.99 -13.46
CA TYR A 11 8.71 -27.33 -13.78
C TYR A 11 9.01 -27.36 -15.28
N LYS A 12 10.30 -27.38 -15.62
CA LYS A 12 10.78 -27.38 -17.02
C LYS A 12 11.11 -28.79 -17.52
N ASP A 13 11.22 -29.74 -16.61
CA ASP A 13 11.58 -31.12 -16.88
C ASP A 13 10.34 -31.98 -16.67
N ASN A 14 9.67 -32.39 -17.76
CA ASN A 14 8.90 -33.63 -17.73
C ASN A 14 8.64 -34.14 -19.15
N SER A 15 9.44 -35.13 -19.53
CA SER A 15 9.31 -35.91 -20.78
C SER A 15 8.02 -36.77 -20.84
N GLN A 16 7.13 -36.68 -19.86
CA GLN A 16 5.88 -37.44 -19.82
C GLN A 16 4.74 -36.60 -19.19
N PHE A 17 3.82 -36.17 -20.05
CA PHE A 17 2.63 -35.40 -19.67
C PHE A 17 1.66 -36.32 -18.92
N GLY A 18 1.31 -35.98 -17.67
CA GLY A 18 0.34 -36.73 -16.84
C GLY A 18 0.87 -37.34 -15.54
N GLU A 19 2.20 -37.47 -15.37
CA GLU A 19 2.82 -38.05 -14.16
C GLU A 19 3.78 -37.09 -13.43
N GLY A 20 3.89 -35.84 -13.89
CA GLY A 20 4.79 -34.83 -13.32
C GLY A 20 4.29 -34.18 -12.02
N ASP A 21 5.19 -33.47 -11.34
CA ASP A 21 4.88 -32.68 -10.14
C ASP A 21 3.74 -31.66 -10.38
N GLU A 22 3.55 -31.21 -11.62
CA GLU A 22 2.47 -30.29 -12.01
C GLU A 22 1.08 -30.93 -11.86
N ALA A 23 0.94 -32.21 -12.23
CA ALA A 23 -0.31 -32.95 -12.08
C ALA A 23 -0.65 -33.17 -10.60
N LYS A 24 0.35 -33.51 -9.77
CA LYS A 24 0.18 -33.66 -8.31
C LYS A 24 -0.26 -32.34 -7.66
N VAL A 25 0.36 -31.23 -8.07
CA VAL A 25 -0.03 -29.88 -7.62
C VAL A 25 -1.48 -29.58 -7.97
N CYS A 26 -1.91 -29.88 -9.20
CA CYS A 26 -3.30 -29.68 -9.60
C CYS A 26 -4.28 -30.53 -8.79
N VAL A 27 -3.99 -31.82 -8.55
CA VAL A 27 -4.84 -32.69 -7.72
C VAL A 27 -4.97 -32.15 -6.29
N ASP A 28 -3.88 -31.69 -5.67
CA ASP A 28 -3.90 -31.09 -4.34
C ASP A 28 -4.75 -29.80 -4.31
N ILE A 29 -4.64 -28.96 -5.34
CA ILE A 29 -5.44 -27.73 -5.44
C ILE A 29 -6.92 -28.07 -5.66
N MET A 30 -7.26 -29.06 -6.50
CA MET A 30 -8.64 -29.52 -6.68
C MET A 30 -9.25 -29.99 -5.36
N GLN A 31 -8.53 -30.82 -4.60
CA GLN A 31 -9.00 -31.34 -3.31
C GLN A 31 -9.22 -30.21 -2.28
N LYS A 32 -8.33 -29.20 -2.25
CA LYS A 32 -8.44 -28.07 -1.32
C LYS A 32 -9.52 -27.06 -1.67
N THR A 33 -9.75 -26.84 -2.96
CA THR A 33 -10.63 -25.75 -3.45
C THR A 33 -11.99 -26.23 -3.92
N GLY A 34 -12.13 -27.52 -4.24
CA GLY A 34 -13.33 -28.09 -4.85
C GLY A 34 -13.55 -27.64 -6.30
N ALA A 35 -12.55 -27.04 -6.94
CA ALA A 35 -12.59 -26.71 -8.37
C ALA A 35 -12.08 -27.89 -9.21
N HIS A 36 -12.57 -28.00 -10.44
CA HIS A 36 -12.05 -28.92 -11.44
C HIS A 36 -10.97 -28.21 -12.26
N ILE A 37 -9.81 -28.84 -12.45
CA ILE A 37 -8.66 -28.22 -13.13
C ILE A 37 -8.18 -29.16 -14.25
N GLU A 38 -8.18 -28.71 -15.49
CA GLU A 38 -7.59 -29.44 -16.60
C GLU A 38 -6.33 -28.73 -17.08
N LEU A 39 -5.23 -29.49 -17.13
CA LEU A 39 -3.98 -29.05 -17.73
C LEU A 39 -3.91 -29.62 -19.14
N SER A 40 -3.46 -28.82 -20.09
CA SER A 40 -3.18 -29.22 -21.48
C SER A 40 -1.92 -28.51 -21.97
N LEU A 41 -1.13 -29.15 -22.82
CA LEU A 41 0.00 -28.51 -23.49
C LEU A 41 -0.51 -27.68 -24.67
N ALA A 42 -0.16 -26.40 -24.69
CA ALA A 42 -0.39 -25.53 -25.83
C ALA A 42 0.67 -25.78 -26.92
N LYS A 43 0.40 -25.28 -28.15
CA LYS A 43 1.26 -25.48 -29.33
C LYS A 43 2.67 -24.90 -29.15
N ASP A 44 2.83 -23.94 -28.26
CA ASP A 44 4.07 -23.27 -27.87
C ASP A 44 4.76 -23.96 -26.67
N GLN A 45 4.36 -25.19 -26.33
CA GLN A 45 4.85 -25.92 -25.15
C GLN A 45 4.52 -25.24 -23.80
N GLY A 46 3.67 -24.20 -23.81
CA GLY A 46 3.10 -23.62 -22.61
C GLY A 46 2.03 -24.51 -21.99
N LEU A 47 1.69 -24.25 -20.73
CA LEU A 47 0.56 -24.88 -20.04
C LEU A 47 -0.70 -24.07 -20.27
N SER A 48 -1.71 -24.69 -20.87
CA SER A 48 -3.08 -24.20 -20.91
C SER A 48 -3.87 -24.83 -19.76
N ILE A 49 -4.38 -23.98 -18.87
CA ILE A 49 -5.04 -24.38 -17.63
C ILE A 49 -6.49 -23.93 -17.66
N MET A 50 -7.40 -24.90 -17.63
CA MET A 50 -8.84 -24.67 -17.54
C MET A 50 -9.31 -24.97 -16.12
N VAL A 51 -9.93 -23.97 -15.47
CA VAL A 51 -10.49 -24.13 -14.13
C VAL A 51 -12.00 -23.95 -14.23
N THR A 52 -12.75 -24.95 -13.78
CA THR A 52 -14.21 -24.99 -13.78
C THR A 52 -14.73 -25.23 -12.37
N GLY A 53 -15.80 -24.54 -11.97
CA GLY A 53 -16.36 -24.66 -10.63
C GLY A 53 -17.13 -23.40 -10.20
N LYS A 54 -17.44 -23.30 -8.90
CA LYS A 54 -18.03 -22.08 -8.31
C LYS A 54 -17.04 -20.92 -8.34
N LEU A 55 -17.54 -19.69 -8.40
CA LEU A 55 -16.71 -18.48 -8.49
C LEU A 55 -15.63 -18.43 -7.40
N ASP A 56 -16.00 -18.65 -6.13
CA ASP A 56 -15.05 -18.68 -5.01
C ASP A 56 -13.99 -19.78 -5.14
N SER A 57 -14.39 -20.97 -5.56
CA SER A 57 -13.48 -22.11 -5.78
C SER A 57 -12.52 -21.83 -6.94
N VAL A 58 -13.02 -21.27 -8.05
CA VAL A 58 -12.22 -20.90 -9.21
C VAL A 58 -11.21 -19.81 -8.86
N MET A 59 -11.62 -18.79 -8.10
CA MET A 59 -10.73 -17.72 -7.64
C MET A 59 -9.62 -18.26 -6.75
N LYS A 60 -9.95 -19.11 -5.78
CA LYS A 60 -8.97 -19.77 -4.90
C LYS A 60 -8.03 -20.69 -5.68
N ALA A 61 -8.57 -21.53 -6.56
CA ALA A 61 -7.79 -22.46 -7.38
C ALA A 61 -6.84 -21.71 -8.32
N ARG A 62 -7.32 -20.65 -8.98
CA ARG A 62 -6.50 -19.82 -9.86
C ARG A 62 -5.31 -19.21 -9.10
N LYS A 63 -5.55 -18.66 -7.91
CA LYS A 63 -4.47 -18.10 -7.07
C LYS A 63 -3.39 -19.15 -6.77
N GLU A 64 -3.82 -20.35 -6.41
CA GLU A 64 -2.90 -21.41 -5.99
C GLU A 64 -2.16 -22.08 -7.14
N ILE A 65 -2.82 -22.20 -8.29
CA ILE A 65 -2.18 -22.64 -9.53
C ILE A 65 -1.08 -21.64 -9.91
N VAL A 66 -1.39 -20.35 -9.95
CA VAL A 66 -0.42 -19.29 -10.27
C VAL A 66 0.77 -19.34 -9.30
N ALA A 67 0.51 -19.49 -8.01
CA ALA A 67 1.56 -19.56 -7.00
C ALA A 67 2.46 -20.80 -7.12
N ARG A 68 1.94 -21.94 -7.58
CA ARG A 68 2.66 -23.23 -7.56
C ARG A 68 3.18 -23.68 -8.92
N LEU A 69 2.47 -23.39 -10.01
CA LEU A 69 2.81 -23.83 -11.36
C LEU A 69 3.62 -22.79 -12.16
N GLN A 70 3.52 -21.50 -11.82
CA GLN A 70 4.34 -20.45 -12.45
C GLN A 70 5.64 -20.19 -11.69
N THR A 71 6.68 -19.78 -12.42
CA THR A 71 7.95 -19.32 -11.90
C THR A 71 7.72 -18.09 -11.03
N GLN A 72 8.17 -18.17 -9.78
CA GLN A 72 8.15 -17.03 -8.88
C GLN A 72 9.41 -16.19 -9.08
N ALA A 73 9.21 -14.88 -9.14
CA ALA A 73 10.27 -13.90 -9.04
C ALA A 73 10.15 -13.16 -7.70
N SER A 74 11.17 -12.38 -7.37
CA SER A 74 11.12 -11.43 -6.27
C SER A 74 11.62 -10.07 -6.75
N ALA A 75 10.93 -9.01 -6.37
CA ALA A 75 11.40 -7.65 -6.57
C ALA A 75 11.31 -6.87 -5.26
N THR A 76 12.08 -5.79 -5.20
CA THR A 76 12.08 -4.86 -4.07
C THR A 76 11.61 -3.50 -4.54
N VAL A 77 10.75 -2.86 -3.74
CA VAL A 77 10.35 -1.46 -3.95
C VAL A 77 10.73 -0.65 -2.72
N THR A 78 11.31 0.52 -2.96
CA THR A 78 11.73 1.44 -1.89
C THR A 78 10.70 2.54 -1.78
N ILE A 79 10.08 2.68 -0.60
CA ILE A 79 9.18 3.80 -0.29
C ILE A 79 9.55 4.37 1.09
N PRO A 80 9.17 5.63 1.40
CA PRO A 80 9.37 6.18 2.74
C PRO A 80 8.70 5.33 3.82
N LYS A 81 9.36 5.14 4.96
CA LYS A 81 8.83 4.33 6.08
C LYS A 81 7.51 4.86 6.62
N GLU A 82 7.30 6.18 6.52
CA GLU A 82 6.06 6.84 6.90
C GLU A 82 4.86 6.31 6.08
N HIS A 83 5.12 5.92 4.83
CA HIS A 83 4.11 5.41 3.90
C HIS A 83 3.79 3.93 4.13
N HIS A 84 4.67 3.17 4.79
CA HIS A 84 4.46 1.73 5.05
C HIS A 84 3.13 1.46 5.77
N ARG A 85 2.75 2.32 6.72
CA ARG A 85 1.47 2.15 7.45
C ARG A 85 0.25 2.20 6.53
N PHE A 86 0.33 2.97 5.45
CA PHE A 86 -0.78 3.16 4.51
C PHE A 86 -0.88 2.00 3.54
N VAL A 87 0.27 1.42 3.15
CA VAL A 87 0.31 0.18 2.37
C VAL A 87 -0.25 -1.00 3.18
N ILE A 88 0.08 -1.07 4.47
CA ILE A 88 -0.50 -2.07 5.39
C ILE A 88 -2.01 -1.86 5.55
N GLY A 89 -2.43 -0.61 5.75
CA GLY A 89 -3.82 -0.24 6.01
C GLY A 89 -4.24 -0.49 7.47
N LYS A 90 -5.50 -0.17 7.79
CA LYS A 90 -6.07 -0.44 9.12
C LYS A 90 -6.11 -1.96 9.34
N ASN A 91 -5.45 -2.47 10.38
CA ASN A 91 -5.35 -3.91 10.69
C ASN A 91 -4.73 -4.80 9.59
N GLY A 92 -3.97 -4.24 8.64
CA GLY A 92 -3.38 -5.04 7.56
C GLY A 92 -4.36 -5.42 6.44
N GLU A 93 -5.59 -4.89 6.46
CA GLU A 93 -6.63 -5.21 5.47
C GLU A 93 -6.18 -4.87 4.05
N LYS A 94 -5.53 -3.71 3.87
CA LYS A 94 -5.10 -3.25 2.55
C LYS A 94 -4.00 -4.12 1.98
N LEU A 95 -3.05 -4.53 2.82
CA LEU A 95 -2.00 -5.49 2.44
C LEU A 95 -2.60 -6.83 2.02
N GLN A 96 -3.52 -7.37 2.81
CA GLN A 96 -4.17 -8.66 2.51
C GLN A 96 -4.98 -8.59 1.22
N GLU A 97 -5.72 -7.49 1.00
CA GLU A 97 -6.43 -7.24 -0.26
C GLU A 97 -5.47 -7.20 -1.44
N LEU A 98 -4.34 -6.51 -1.30
CA LEU A 98 -3.34 -6.36 -2.35
C LEU A 98 -2.67 -7.71 -2.67
N GLU A 99 -2.24 -8.46 -1.66
CA GLU A 99 -1.69 -9.81 -1.81
C GLU A 99 -2.69 -10.77 -2.47
N LEU A 100 -3.98 -10.65 -2.11
CA LEU A 100 -5.05 -11.47 -2.70
C LEU A 100 -5.29 -11.12 -4.17
N LYS A 101 -5.39 -9.82 -4.50
CA LYS A 101 -5.63 -9.35 -5.88
C LYS A 101 -4.46 -9.61 -6.81
N THR A 102 -3.23 -9.46 -6.31
CA THR A 102 -2.01 -9.62 -7.12
C THR A 102 -1.45 -11.04 -7.10
N ALA A 103 -2.01 -11.92 -6.26
CA ALA A 103 -1.46 -13.26 -6.00
C ALA A 103 0.04 -13.21 -5.64
N THR A 104 0.46 -12.17 -4.92
CA THR A 104 1.83 -11.99 -4.44
C THR A 104 1.90 -12.06 -2.92
N LYS A 105 3.11 -12.23 -2.42
CA LYS A 105 3.47 -12.13 -1.02
C LYS A 105 4.32 -10.87 -0.83
N ILE A 106 3.85 -9.96 0.01
CA ILE A 106 4.43 -8.63 0.23
C ILE A 106 4.95 -8.58 1.66
N ASN A 107 6.27 -8.56 1.80
CA ASN A 107 6.94 -8.43 3.08
C ASN A 107 7.38 -6.99 3.31
N ILE A 108 6.72 -6.32 4.26
CA ILE A 108 7.03 -4.95 4.66
C ILE A 108 7.91 -4.99 5.92
N PRO A 109 9.10 -4.38 5.92
CA PRO A 109 9.97 -4.36 7.09
C PRO A 109 9.33 -3.57 8.23
N ARG A 110 9.66 -3.99 9.47
CA ARG A 110 9.18 -3.34 10.69
C ARG A 110 9.76 -1.91 10.80
N PRO A 111 9.08 -0.99 11.49
CA PRO A 111 9.58 0.38 11.66
C PRO A 111 10.94 0.46 12.36
N GLU A 112 11.26 -0.55 13.16
CA GLU A 112 12.52 -0.72 13.91
C GLU A 112 13.69 -1.13 13.00
N ASP A 113 13.38 -1.72 11.84
CA ASP A 113 14.35 -2.19 10.87
C ASP A 113 14.89 -0.99 10.08
N PRO A 114 16.21 -0.83 9.88
CA PRO A 114 16.76 0.24 9.06
C PRO A 114 16.27 0.19 7.61
N SER A 115 15.85 -0.96 7.11
CA SER A 115 15.39 -1.13 5.73
C SER A 115 14.09 -0.40 5.42
N SER A 116 14.08 0.37 4.33
CA SER A 116 12.88 0.94 3.69
C SER A 116 12.44 0.16 2.44
N GLN A 117 12.98 -1.05 2.26
CA GLN A 117 12.70 -1.88 1.09
C GLN A 117 11.59 -2.88 1.39
N ILE A 118 10.48 -2.78 0.65
CA ILE A 118 9.41 -3.76 0.65
C ILE A 118 9.76 -4.86 -0.35
N LYS A 119 9.76 -6.11 0.09
CA LYS A 119 10.05 -7.27 -0.76
C LYS A 119 8.76 -7.91 -1.23
N ILE A 120 8.57 -7.98 -2.54
CA ILE A 120 7.41 -8.57 -3.20
C ILE A 120 7.87 -9.88 -3.85
N THR A 121 7.17 -10.97 -3.58
CA THR A 121 7.46 -12.29 -4.16
C THR A 121 6.19 -12.83 -4.83
N GLY A 122 6.29 -13.27 -6.07
CA GLY A 122 5.13 -13.78 -6.81
C GLY A 122 5.44 -13.92 -8.29
N THR A 123 4.41 -13.94 -9.14
CA THR A 123 4.62 -13.94 -10.59
C THR A 123 5.11 -12.58 -11.07
N LYS A 124 5.77 -12.55 -12.24
CA LYS A 124 6.25 -11.30 -12.84
C LYS A 124 5.14 -10.25 -12.98
N GLU A 125 3.98 -10.66 -13.48
CA GLU A 125 2.80 -9.79 -13.60
C GLU A 125 2.24 -9.35 -12.24
N GLY A 126 2.17 -10.27 -11.27
CA GLY A 126 1.71 -9.96 -9.92
C GLY A 126 2.62 -8.95 -9.21
N ILE A 127 3.94 -9.11 -9.37
CA ILE A 127 4.95 -8.21 -8.81
C ILE A 127 4.80 -6.81 -9.38
N GLU A 128 4.65 -6.69 -10.71
CA GLU A 128 4.49 -5.40 -11.36
C GLU A 128 3.23 -4.68 -10.86
N LYS A 129 2.11 -5.40 -10.77
CA LYS A 129 0.84 -4.87 -10.23
C LYS A 129 0.97 -4.45 -8.78
N ALA A 130 1.55 -5.30 -7.92
CA ALA A 130 1.77 -4.99 -6.52
C ALA A 130 2.70 -3.78 -6.35
N ARG A 131 3.79 -3.72 -7.11
CA ARG A 131 4.73 -2.59 -7.13
C ARG A 131 4.02 -1.30 -7.55
N HIS A 132 3.20 -1.34 -8.58
CA HIS A 132 2.44 -0.19 -9.05
C HIS A 132 1.49 0.33 -7.98
N GLU A 133 0.69 -0.54 -7.36
CA GLU A 133 -0.24 -0.16 -6.29
C GLU A 133 0.49 0.43 -5.07
N ILE A 134 1.62 -0.16 -4.66
CA ILE A 134 2.42 0.36 -3.55
C ILE A 134 2.94 1.77 -3.86
N LEU A 135 3.43 1.98 -5.09
CA LEU A 135 3.89 3.29 -5.54
C LEU A 135 2.75 4.31 -5.61
N LEU A 136 1.55 3.89 -6.03
CA LEU A 136 0.37 4.75 -6.08
C LEU A 136 -0.04 5.20 -4.68
N ILE A 137 -0.07 4.29 -3.71
CA ILE A 137 -0.33 4.59 -2.30
C ILE A 137 0.72 5.58 -1.76
N SER A 138 2.01 5.34 -2.07
CA SER A 138 3.08 6.27 -1.70
C SER A 138 2.86 7.65 -2.30
N ALA A 139 2.58 7.73 -3.61
CA ALA A 139 2.35 8.99 -4.31
C ALA A 139 1.14 9.76 -3.76
N GLU A 140 0.09 9.06 -3.32
CA GLU A 140 -1.04 9.68 -2.64
C GLU A 140 -0.64 10.26 -1.27
N GLN A 141 0.28 9.61 -0.56
CA GLN A 141 0.85 10.18 0.66
C GLN A 141 1.80 11.35 0.36
N ASP A 142 2.59 11.31 -0.72
CA ASP A 142 3.44 12.43 -1.14
C ASP A 142 2.63 13.68 -1.53
N LYS A 143 1.39 13.51 -2.01
CA LYS A 143 0.46 14.64 -2.23
C LYS A 143 0.01 15.30 -0.94
N ARG A 144 0.12 14.60 0.20
CA ARG A 144 -0.15 15.20 1.50
C ARG A 144 1.06 16.03 1.90
N ALA A 145 0.87 17.34 1.96
CA ALA A 145 1.85 18.24 2.52
C ALA A 145 1.82 18.15 4.05
N VAL A 146 3.01 18.07 4.64
CA VAL A 146 3.21 18.25 6.07
C VAL A 146 4.06 19.50 6.24
N GLU A 147 3.44 20.58 6.65
CA GLU A 147 4.14 21.84 6.95
C GLU A 147 4.37 21.97 8.45
N ARG A 148 5.58 22.37 8.82
CA ARG A 148 5.97 22.61 10.20
C ARG A 148 6.30 24.08 10.39
N LEU A 149 5.51 24.74 11.23
CA LEU A 149 5.65 26.15 11.52
C LEU A 149 6.30 26.30 12.89
N ASN A 150 7.45 26.95 12.97
CA ASN A 150 8.11 27.25 14.24
C ASN A 150 7.66 28.63 14.72
N LEU A 151 6.79 28.66 15.73
CA LEU A 151 6.28 29.89 16.35
C LEU A 151 6.48 29.85 17.85
N GLU A 152 6.75 31.01 18.44
CA GLU A 152 6.88 31.12 19.89
C GLU A 152 5.61 30.65 20.62
N LYS A 153 5.80 29.86 21.69
CA LYS A 153 4.74 29.34 22.58
C LYS A 153 3.75 30.37 23.08
N VAL A 154 4.16 31.63 23.21
CA VAL A 154 3.30 32.73 23.67
C VAL A 154 2.08 32.90 22.76
N PHE A 155 2.23 32.60 21.46
CA PHE A 155 1.16 32.75 20.47
C PHE A 155 0.37 31.46 20.20
N HIS A 156 0.77 30.32 20.75
CA HIS A 156 0.06 29.03 20.53
C HIS A 156 -1.39 29.05 21.04
N PRO A 157 -1.70 29.52 22.26
CA PRO A 157 -3.08 29.62 22.73
C PRO A 157 -3.92 30.58 21.88
N PHE A 158 -3.27 31.59 21.31
CA PHE A 158 -3.93 32.59 20.49
C PHE A 158 -4.31 32.05 19.10
N ILE A 159 -3.41 31.29 18.47
CA ILE A 159 -3.66 30.62 17.18
C ILE A 159 -4.71 29.51 17.35
N ALA A 160 -4.66 28.77 18.45
CA ALA A 160 -5.72 27.83 18.81
C ALA A 160 -7.07 28.54 19.00
N GLY A 161 -7.05 29.71 19.65
CA GLY A 161 -8.24 30.47 20.02
C GLY A 161 -8.94 29.90 21.25
N ALA A 162 -9.94 30.63 21.76
CA ALA A 162 -10.72 30.20 22.93
C ALA A 162 -11.36 28.82 22.66
N PHE A 163 -11.07 27.83 23.51
CA PHE A 163 -11.53 26.43 23.35
C PHE A 163 -11.20 25.79 21.99
N ASN A 164 -10.07 26.15 21.36
CA ASN A 164 -9.69 25.69 20.02
C ASN A 164 -10.65 26.12 18.89
N LYS A 165 -11.51 27.12 19.12
CA LYS A 165 -12.53 27.52 18.15
C LYS A 165 -11.92 28.05 16.85
N THR A 166 -10.89 28.89 16.95
CA THR A 166 -10.23 29.50 15.77
C THR A 166 -9.50 28.44 14.95
N VAL A 167 -8.73 27.55 15.59
CA VAL A 167 -8.08 26.46 14.85
C VAL A 167 -9.09 25.49 14.25
N GLN A 168 -10.21 25.21 14.92
CA GLN A 168 -11.28 24.37 14.36
C GLN A 168 -11.94 25.01 13.14
N GLU A 169 -12.19 26.31 13.17
CA GLU A 169 -12.75 27.06 12.04
C GLU A 169 -11.79 27.02 10.85
N ILE A 170 -10.49 27.28 11.06
CA ILE A 170 -9.48 27.18 10.00
C ILE A 170 -9.39 25.74 9.47
N MET A 171 -9.41 24.73 10.34
CA MET A 171 -9.43 23.32 9.94
C MET A 171 -10.69 22.96 9.14
N GLN A 172 -11.84 23.54 9.47
CA GLN A 172 -13.11 23.29 8.78
C GLN A 172 -13.17 24.00 7.42
N GLU A 173 -12.70 25.24 7.34
CA GLU A 173 -12.66 26.03 6.11
C GLU A 173 -11.62 25.50 5.12
N THR A 174 -10.42 25.20 5.59
CA THR A 174 -9.33 24.71 4.73
C THR A 174 -9.41 23.21 4.51
N GLY A 175 -9.94 22.44 5.46
CA GLY A 175 -9.88 20.97 5.41
C GLY A 175 -8.50 20.41 5.78
N ALA A 176 -7.52 21.26 6.15
CA ALA A 176 -6.24 20.80 6.69
C ALA A 176 -6.38 20.41 8.17
N ARG A 177 -5.54 19.49 8.61
CA ARG A 177 -5.47 19.05 10.01
C ARG A 177 -4.32 19.75 10.72
N ILE A 178 -4.66 20.61 11.67
CA ILE A 178 -3.70 21.42 12.42
C ILE A 178 -3.53 20.79 13.80
N ASN A 179 -2.30 20.49 14.17
CA ASN A 179 -1.92 19.98 15.48
C ASN A 179 -1.06 21.00 16.21
N ILE A 180 -1.65 21.67 17.20
CA ILE A 180 -0.97 22.65 18.05
C ILE A 180 -0.60 21.96 19.36
N PRO A 181 0.69 21.92 19.74
CA PRO A 181 1.09 21.36 21.02
C PRO A 181 0.54 22.21 22.18
N PRO A 182 0.08 21.60 23.29
CA PRO A 182 -0.38 22.34 24.45
C PRO A 182 0.78 23.09 25.11
N PRO A 183 0.51 24.21 25.82
CA PRO A 183 1.55 25.05 26.45
C PRO A 183 2.38 24.31 27.51
N SER A 184 1.92 23.14 27.97
CA SER A 184 2.65 22.24 28.88
C SER A 184 3.85 21.55 28.22
N VAL A 185 3.91 21.51 26.89
CA VAL A 185 4.98 20.86 26.12
C VAL A 185 5.93 21.91 25.60
N SER A 186 7.23 21.72 25.81
CA SER A 186 8.28 22.63 25.36
C SER A 186 8.54 22.56 23.83
N LYS A 187 7.50 22.37 23.00
CA LYS A 187 7.60 22.33 21.55
C LYS A 187 7.06 23.62 20.96
N ASP A 188 7.88 24.28 20.14
CA ASP A 188 7.52 25.52 19.41
C ASP A 188 7.00 25.22 17.98
N GLU A 189 6.79 23.94 17.64
CA GLU A 189 6.37 23.48 16.32
C GLU A 189 4.84 23.24 16.22
N ILE A 190 4.16 23.99 15.35
CA ILE A 190 2.79 23.69 14.90
C ILE A 190 2.90 22.83 13.64
N ILE A 191 2.22 21.68 13.65
CA ILE A 191 2.24 20.74 12.52
C ILE A 191 0.91 20.83 11.78
N ILE A 192 0.97 21.16 10.50
CA ILE A 192 -0.19 21.21 9.60
C ILE A 192 -0.05 20.04 8.63
N THR A 193 -1.06 19.18 8.60
CA THR A 193 -1.10 17.97 7.75
C THR A 193 -2.34 18.02 6.87
N GLY A 194 -2.19 17.82 5.57
CA GLY A 194 -3.32 17.86 4.64
C GLY A 194 -2.86 17.81 3.20
N GLU A 195 -3.73 18.10 2.24
CA GLU A 195 -3.32 18.28 0.85
C GLU A 195 -2.54 19.60 0.68
N LYS A 196 -1.79 19.73 -0.43
CA LYS A 196 -0.90 20.87 -0.68
C LYS A 196 -1.62 22.22 -0.64
N GLU A 197 -2.78 22.31 -1.28
CA GLU A 197 -3.62 23.51 -1.33
C GLU A 197 -4.15 23.94 0.04
N PRO A 198 -4.85 23.07 0.81
CA PRO A 198 -5.40 23.44 2.10
C PRO A 198 -4.35 23.69 3.17
N VAL A 199 -3.22 22.97 3.12
CA VAL A 199 -2.09 23.22 4.03
C VAL A 199 -1.51 24.61 3.80
N SER A 200 -1.33 25.03 2.54
CA SER A 200 -0.87 26.36 2.19
C SER A 200 -1.83 27.45 2.69
N GLN A 201 -3.15 27.26 2.51
CA GLN A 201 -4.16 28.20 3.00
C GLN A 201 -4.17 28.32 4.53
N ALA A 202 -4.13 27.19 5.23
CA ALA A 202 -4.07 27.15 6.69
C ALA A 202 -2.81 27.86 7.21
N LEU A 203 -1.67 27.64 6.56
CA LEU A 203 -0.40 28.27 6.90
C LEU A 203 -0.47 29.80 6.73
N LEU A 204 -1.02 30.27 5.62
CA LEU A 204 -1.20 31.69 5.34
C LEU A 204 -2.13 32.35 6.38
N ARG A 205 -3.19 31.64 6.79
CA ARG A 205 -4.13 32.10 7.81
C ARG A 205 -3.49 32.20 9.19
N ILE A 206 -2.77 31.16 9.61
CA ILE A 206 -2.04 31.13 10.89
C ILE A 206 -0.97 32.23 10.92
N ARG A 207 -0.18 32.36 9.85
CA ARG A 207 0.86 33.38 9.74
C ARG A 207 0.28 34.80 9.82
N LYS A 208 -0.86 35.05 9.19
CA LYS A 208 -1.53 36.35 9.27
C LYS A 208 -1.96 36.70 10.69
N ILE A 209 -2.52 35.75 11.43
CA ILE A 209 -2.91 35.92 12.85
C ILE A 209 -1.67 36.24 13.70
N TYR A 210 -0.55 35.58 13.41
CA TYR A 210 0.73 35.84 14.08
C TYR A 210 1.27 37.24 13.77
N GLU A 211 1.35 37.64 12.49
CA GLU A 211 1.85 38.95 12.07
C GLU A 211 0.99 40.10 12.62
N ASP A 212 -0.34 39.99 12.55
CA ASP A 212 -1.26 41.00 13.10
C ASP A 212 -1.03 41.22 14.62
N LYS A 213 -0.63 40.18 15.35
CA LYS A 213 -0.36 40.27 16.79
C LYS A 213 1.05 40.77 17.12
N VAL A 214 2.06 40.34 16.39
CA VAL A 214 3.42 40.88 16.54
C VAL A 214 3.46 42.39 16.28
N VAL A 215 2.62 42.88 15.37
CA VAL A 215 2.47 44.32 15.10
C VAL A 215 1.71 45.05 16.22
N LEU A 216 0.77 44.38 16.90
CA LEU A 216 -0.02 44.96 17.99
C LEU A 216 0.72 45.05 19.33
N GLU A 217 1.77 44.24 19.54
CA GLU A 217 2.64 44.28 20.71
C GLU A 217 3.91 45.13 20.52
N ARG A 218 4.11 45.74 19.35
CA ARG A 218 5.16 46.75 19.08
C ARG A 218 4.63 48.17 19.21
#